data_AF-A0A352PWM6-F1
#
_entry.id   AF-A0A352PWM6-F1
#
_cell.length_a   1.000
_cell.length_b   1.000
_cell.length_c   1.000
_cell.angle_alpha   90.00
_cell.angle_beta   90.00
_cell.angle_gamma   90.00
#
_symmetry.space_group_name_H-M   'P 1'
#
loop_
_entity.id
_entity.type
_entity.pdbx_description
1 polymer ?
#
loop_
_entity_poly.entity_id
_entity_poly.type
_entity_poly.pdbx_seq_one_letter_code
_entity_poly.pdbx_strand_id
1 'polypeptide(L)'
;RVCLVEQGRLCRGAVPRAGCSGAGDGAPRCISARVPCRGCYGPVKHDGNQMIDMLNALASNGIDVRTVVDRYSLLRFSGGHRRLRQRPTATT
;
A
#
# COMPACT_ATOMS: atom_id res chain seq x y z
N ARG A 1 9.27 -5.43 18.28
CA ARG A 1 9.61 -4.58 17.10
C ARG A 1 8.40 -3.68 16.86
N VAL A 2 8.60 -2.37 16.66
CA VAL A 2 7.48 -1.42 16.45
C VAL A 2 6.97 -1.51 15.01
N CYS A 3 5.66 -1.43 14.80
CA CYS A 3 5.03 -1.40 13.47
C CYS A 3 5.52 -0.18 12.66
N LEU A 4 5.73 -0.35 11.35
CA LEU A 4 6.21 0.75 10.49
C LEU A 4 5.15 1.86 10.31
N VAL A 5 3.86 1.53 10.40
CA VAL A 5 2.77 2.54 10.36
C VAL A 5 2.81 3.40 11.61
N GLU A 6 2.99 2.79 12.79
CA GLU A 6 3.14 3.50 14.08
C GLU A 6 4.40 4.39 14.12
N GLN A 7 5.41 4.09 13.30
CA GLN A 7 6.59 4.94 13.11
C GLN A 7 6.34 6.11 12.13
N GLY A 8 5.09 6.32 11.71
CA GLY A 8 4.73 7.34 10.72
C GLY A 8 5.16 7.03 9.29
N ARG A 9 5.49 5.77 8.96
CA ARG A 9 5.85 5.38 7.59
C ARG A 9 4.65 4.80 6.85
N LEU A 10 4.44 5.24 5.61
CA LEU A 10 3.40 4.71 4.74
C LEU A 10 3.70 3.26 4.32
N CYS A 11 3.30 2.30 5.17
CA CYS A 11 3.50 0.86 4.97
C CYS A 11 2.17 0.19 4.61
N ARG A 12 2.08 -0.39 3.42
CA ARG A 12 0.89 -1.10 2.93
C ARG A 12 0.90 -2.57 3.33
N GLY A 13 1.25 -2.90 4.57
CA GLY A 13 1.36 -4.30 5.00
C GLY A 13 0.01 -5.00 5.12
N ALA A 14 -1.01 -4.30 5.59
CA ALA A 14 -2.31 -4.86 5.98
C ALA A 14 -3.35 -4.94 4.84
N VAL A 15 -3.06 -4.36 3.68
CA VAL A 15 -4.05 -4.10 2.60
C VAL A 15 -3.90 -5.00 1.37
N PRO A 16 -2.69 -5.36 0.91
CA PRO A 16 -2.50 -6.21 -0.25
C PRO A 16 -2.79 -7.69 0.05
N ARG A 17 -2.95 -8.50 -1.01
CA ARG A 17 -2.95 -9.95 -0.88
C ARG A 17 -1.64 -10.45 -0.23
N ALA A 18 -1.77 -11.38 0.73
CA ALA A 18 -0.64 -12.02 1.38
C ALA A 18 0.11 -13.01 0.46
N GLY A 19 1.18 -13.64 0.96
CA GLY A 19 1.96 -14.67 0.24
C GLY A 19 3.35 -14.22 -0.23
N CYS A 20 3.78 -13.01 0.13
CA CYS A 20 5.12 -12.52 -0.22
C CYS A 20 6.22 -12.89 0.80
N SER A 21 5.87 -13.55 1.91
CA SER A 21 6.80 -14.02 2.93
C SER A 21 7.69 -15.18 2.46
N GLY A 22 7.42 -15.80 1.30
CA GLY A 22 8.14 -16.96 0.79
C GLY A 22 7.53 -18.28 1.27
N ALA A 23 8.35 -19.34 1.35
CA ALA A 23 7.93 -20.68 1.76
C ALA A 23 7.70 -20.84 3.29
N GLY A 24 7.53 -19.73 4.02
CA GLY A 24 7.34 -19.76 5.46
C GLY A 24 6.32 -18.72 5.94
N ASP A 25 5.84 -18.94 7.16
CA ASP A 25 4.72 -18.23 7.81
C ASP A 25 5.15 -16.88 8.41
N GLY A 26 6.20 -16.28 7.86
CA GLY A 26 6.89 -15.12 8.43
C GLY A 26 6.35 -13.76 7.96
N ALA A 27 7.00 -12.70 8.44
CA ALA A 27 6.70 -11.35 7.98
C ALA A 27 6.99 -11.17 6.47
N PRO A 28 6.22 -10.32 5.76
CA PRO A 28 6.51 -9.92 4.38
C PRO A 28 7.97 -9.53 4.18
N ARG A 29 8.57 -9.93 3.04
CA ARG A 29 10.00 -9.67 2.72
C ARG A 29 10.42 -8.22 2.97
N CYS A 30 9.61 -7.25 2.56
CA CYS A 30 9.86 -5.83 2.78
C CYS A 30 9.96 -5.47 4.28
N ILE A 31 9.00 -5.97 5.07
CA ILE A 31 8.92 -5.67 6.51
C ILE A 31 10.06 -6.35 7.27
N SER A 32 10.44 -7.56 6.87
CA SER A 32 11.63 -8.27 7.38
C SER A 32 12.93 -7.49 7.14
N ALA A 33 13.02 -6.79 6.01
CA ALA A 33 14.11 -5.87 5.69
C ALA A 33 13.95 -4.45 6.27
N ARG A 34 12.94 -4.22 7.13
CA ARG A 34 12.62 -2.92 7.75
C ARG A 34 12.30 -1.81 6.74
N VAL A 35 11.78 -2.16 5.56
CA VAL A 35 11.28 -1.19 4.57
C VAL A 35 9.76 -1.27 4.43
N PRO A 36 9.06 -0.14 4.17
CA PRO A 36 7.61 -0.15 4.02
C PRO A 36 7.14 -1.05 2.88
N CYS A 37 6.14 -1.88 3.15
CA CYS A 37 5.50 -2.71 2.13
C CYS A 37 4.92 -1.81 1.03
N ARG A 38 5.23 -2.16 -0.23
CA ARG A 38 4.76 -1.44 -1.42
C ARG A 38 3.55 -2.10 -2.06
N GLY A 39 3.00 -3.17 -1.50
CA GLY A 39 1.77 -3.79 -1.97
C GLY A 39 1.80 -4.33 -3.40
N CYS A 40 2.94 -4.85 -3.83
CA CYS A 40 3.12 -5.39 -5.19
C CYS A 40 2.22 -6.59 -5.52
N TYR A 41 1.70 -7.31 -4.52
CA TYR A 41 0.80 -8.45 -4.71
C TYR A 41 -0.64 -8.03 -5.06
N GLY A 42 -0.91 -6.72 -5.14
CA GLY A 42 -2.20 -6.20 -5.56
C GLY A 42 -3.29 -6.30 -4.49
N PRO A 43 -4.55 -5.99 -4.86
CA PRO A 43 -5.69 -5.98 -3.94
C PRO A 43 -6.04 -7.38 -3.43
N VAL A 44 -6.65 -7.47 -2.25
CA VAL A 44 -7.15 -8.76 -1.69
C VAL A 44 -8.18 -9.37 -2.63
N LYS A 45 -9.21 -8.59 -2.98
CA LYS A 45 -10.26 -8.95 -3.95
C LYS A 45 -9.77 -8.66 -5.36
N HIS A 46 -10.06 -9.57 -6.30
CA HIS A 46 -9.61 -9.47 -7.70
C HIS A 46 -9.95 -8.09 -8.34
N ASP A 47 -11.17 -7.59 -8.14
CA ASP A 47 -11.60 -6.30 -8.70
C ASP A 47 -11.54 -5.14 -7.69
N GLY A 48 -10.84 -5.35 -6.57
CA GLY A 48 -10.68 -4.38 -5.50
C GLY A 48 -9.85 -3.16 -5.89
N ASN A 49 -9.91 -2.12 -5.05
CA ASN A 49 -9.15 -0.89 -5.25
C ASN A 49 -8.21 -0.65 -4.06
N GLN A 50 -6.96 -1.10 -4.23
CA GLN A 50 -5.94 -1.06 -3.19
C GLN A 50 -5.67 0.36 -2.63
N MET A 51 -5.84 1.40 -3.45
CA MET A 51 -5.73 2.78 -2.97
C MET A 51 -6.83 3.11 -1.97
N ILE A 52 -8.07 2.80 -2.29
CA ILE A 52 -9.22 3.09 -1.40
C ILE A 52 -9.10 2.27 -0.13
N ASP A 53 -8.73 1.00 -0.22
CA ASP A 53 -8.53 0.15 0.95
C ASP A 53 -7.45 0.72 1.89
N MET A 54 -6.34 1.24 1.33
CA MET A 54 -5.29 1.87 2.12
C MET A 54 -5.73 3.21 2.72
N LEU A 55 -6.44 4.05 1.96
CA LEU A 55 -6.93 5.33 2.48
C LEU A 55 -7.99 5.12 3.57
N ASN A 56 -8.86 4.12 3.43
CA ASN A 56 -9.81 3.71 4.46
C ASN A 56 -9.08 3.24 5.71
N ALA A 57 -8.05 2.41 5.58
CA ALA A 57 -7.25 1.97 6.72
C ALA A 57 -6.60 3.15 7.46
N LEU A 58 -6.03 4.12 6.73
CA LEU A 58 -5.46 5.33 7.34
C LEU A 58 -6.53 6.16 8.05
N ALA A 59 -7.66 6.42 7.40
CA ALA A 59 -8.76 7.20 7.97
C ALA A 59 -9.35 6.54 9.22
N SER A 60 -9.55 5.22 9.21
CA SER A 60 -10.03 4.46 10.36
C SER A 60 -9.08 4.47 11.56
N ASN A 61 -7.79 4.77 11.34
CA ASN A 61 -6.79 4.92 12.40
C ASN A 61 -6.50 6.40 12.72
N GLY A 62 -7.38 7.33 12.32
CA GLY A 62 -7.26 8.75 12.63
C GLY A 62 -6.17 9.51 11.86
N ILE A 63 -5.61 8.92 10.80
CA ILE A 63 -4.58 9.55 9.97
C ILE A 63 -5.26 10.37 8.86
N ASP A 64 -4.97 11.67 8.80
CA ASP A 64 -5.49 12.53 7.73
C ASP A 64 -4.93 12.13 6.37
N VAL A 65 -5.80 11.53 5.55
CA VAL A 65 -5.50 11.07 4.19
C VAL A 65 -5.04 12.18 3.25
N ARG A 66 -5.32 13.45 3.56
CA ARG A 66 -4.87 14.60 2.76
C ARG A 66 -3.36 14.80 2.85
N THR A 67 -2.73 14.34 3.94
CA THR A 67 -1.28 14.43 4.16
C THR A 67 -0.48 13.42 3.33
N VAL A 68 -1.15 12.48 2.67
CA VAL A 68 -0.50 11.50 1.79
C VAL A 68 -0.03 12.20 0.51
N VAL A 69 1.27 12.51 0.45
CA VAL A 69 1.92 13.26 -0.64
C VAL A 69 1.74 12.57 -2.00
N ASP A 70 1.95 11.26 -2.08
CA ASP A 70 1.90 10.50 -3.33
C ASP A 70 0.83 9.39 -3.32
N ARG A 71 -0.43 9.81 -3.42
CA ARG A 71 -1.59 8.90 -3.49
C ARG A 71 -1.63 8.07 -4.78
N TYR A 72 -1.04 8.54 -5.87
CA TYR A 72 -1.03 7.82 -7.15
C TYR A 72 -0.15 6.56 -7.08
N SER A 73 0.95 6.61 -6.31
CA SER A 73 1.81 5.43 -6.08
C SER A 73 1.16 4.31 -5.28
N LEU A 74 -0.03 4.54 -4.69
CA LEU A 74 -0.83 3.50 -4.06
C LEU A 74 -1.31 2.46 -5.08
N LEU A 75 -1.43 2.83 -6.36
CA LEU A 75 -1.84 1.94 -7.46
C LEU A 75 -0.68 1.53 -8.37
N ARG A 76 0.57 1.73 -7.94
CA ARG A 76 1.78 1.48 -8.75
C ARG A 76 1.83 0.05 -9.34
N PHE A 77 1.30 -0.94 -8.61
CA PHE A 77 1.31 -2.34 -9.02
C PHE A 77 -0.08 -2.86 -9.44
N SER A 78 -1.04 -1.96 -9.65
CA SER A 78 -2.42 -2.32 -10.01
C SER A 78 -2.69 -2.19 -11.52
N GLY A 79 -1.64 -2.27 -12.35
CA GLY A 79 -1.73 -2.19 -13.81
C GLY A 79 -2.60 -3.30 -14.42
N GLY A 80 -2.38 -4.56 -14.01
CA GLY A 80 -3.20 -5.70 -14.44
C GLY A 80 -4.68 -5.61 -14.06
N HIS A 81 -5.01 -4.79 -13.07
CA HIS A 81 -6.40 -4.52 -12.65
C HIS A 81 -7.02 -3.31 -13.36
N ARG A 82 -6.34 -2.71 -14.34
CA ARG A 82 -6.76 -1.47 -15.04
C ARG A 82 -7.03 -0.30 -14.07
N ARG A 83 -6.33 -0.26 -12.94
CA ARG A 83 -6.46 0.79 -11.92
C ARG A 83 -5.29 1.77 -11.90
N LEU A 84 -4.27 1.57 -12.72
CA LEU A 84 -3.14 2.51 -12.78
C LEU A 84 -3.64 3.89 -13.22
N ARG A 85 -3.30 4.93 -12.45
CA ARG A 85 -3.62 6.33 -12.75
C ARG A 85 -2.32 7.08 -12.98
N GLN A 86 -2.25 7.83 -14.09
CA GLN A 86 -1.15 8.75 -14.31
C GLN A 86 -1.29 9.94 -13.36
N ARG A 87 -0.15 10.43 -12.88
CA ARG A 87 -0.12 11.72 -12.18
C ARG A 87 -0.42 12.79 -13.23
N PRO A 88 -1.31 13.76 -12.97
CA PRO A 88 -1.48 14.90 -13.86
C PRO A 88 -0.12 15.54 -14.12
N THR A 89 0.22 15.74 -15.39
CA THR A 89 1.35 16.60 -15.76
C THR A 89 1.04 17.99 -15.22
N ALA A 90 2.01 18.64 -14.57
CA ALA A 90 1.84 20.03 -14.20
C ALA A 90 1.59 20.81 -15.50
N THR A 91 0.44 21.48 -15.59
CA THR A 91 0.20 22.44 -16.66
C THR A 91 1.21 23.57 -16.47
N THR A 92 2.12 23.72 -17.42
CA THR A 92 3.03 24.88 -17.49
C THR A 92 2.22 26.16 -17.58
#